data_AF-A0A063BCN0-F1
#
_entry.id   AF-A0A063BCN0-F1
#
_cell.length_a   1.000
_cell.length_b   1.000
_cell.length_c   1.000
_cell.angle_alpha   90.00
_cell.angle_beta   90.00
_cell.angle_gamma   90.00
#
_symmetry.space_group_name_H-M   'P 1'
#
loop_
_entity.id
_entity.type
_entity.pdbx_description
1 polymer ?
#
loop_
_entity_poly.entity_id
_entity_poly.type
_entity_poly.pdbx_seq_one_letter_code
_entity_poly.pdbx_strand_id
1 'polypeptide(L)' 'MKKLTVVYAGWGERFPLAQLPDDGRNLLFQYTPEALGPELSPDP' A
#
# COMPACT_ATOMS: atom_id res chain seq x y z
N MET A 1 4.03 -3.56 -18.25
CA MET A 1 3.24 -3.06 -17.10
C MET A 1 2.83 -4.23 -16.23
N LYS A 2 3.55 -4.44 -15.13
CA LYS A 2 3.15 -5.40 -14.10
C LYS A 2 2.75 -4.60 -12.86
N LYS A 3 1.62 -4.96 -12.26
CA LYS A 3 1.20 -4.39 -10.97
C LYS A 3 1.47 -5.45 -9.91
N LEU A 4 2.35 -5.14 -8.99
CA LEU A 4 2.64 -5.99 -7.84
C LEU A 4 1.84 -5.46 -6.65
N THR A 5 1.23 -6.36 -5.89
CA THR A 5 0.54 -6.00 -4.65
C THR A 5 1.47 -6.30 -3.48
N VAL A 6 1.71 -5.29 -2.65
CA VAL A 6 2.42 -5.44 -1.37
C VAL A 6 1.41 -5.85 -0.33
N VAL A 7 1.68 -6.95 0.37
CA VAL A 7 0.83 -7.48 1.43
C VAL A 7 1.58 -7.42 2.74
N TYR A 8 0.98 -6.79 3.75
CA TYR A 8 1.42 -6.90 5.13
C TYR A 8 0.84 -8.18 5.75
N ALA A 9 1.71 -9.09 6.17
CA ALA A 9 1.32 -10.33 6.85
C ALA A 9 1.59 -10.20 8.35
N GLY A 10 0.59 -9.78 9.10
CA GLY A 10 0.69 -9.54 10.54
C GLY A 10 -0.57 -10.02 11.26
N TRP A 11 -0.43 -10.40 12.53
CA TRP A 11 -1.55 -10.82 13.37
C TRP A 11 -2.35 -12.01 12.83
N GLY A 12 -1.70 -12.90 12.06
CA GLY A 12 -2.36 -14.05 11.43
C GLY A 12 -3.16 -13.71 10.16
N GLU A 13 -3.18 -12.43 9.75
CA GLU A 13 -3.94 -11.95 8.60
C GLU A 13 -3.03 -11.35 7.54
N ARG A 14 -3.58 -11.19 6.33
CA ARG A 14 -2.90 -10.61 5.17
C ARG A 14 -3.68 -9.41 4.68
N PHE A 15 -3.07 -8.23 4.79
CA PHE A 15 -3.68 -6.98 4.40
C PHE A 15 -2.95 -6.40 3.19
N PRO A 16 -3.64 -6.05 2.09
CA PRO A 16 -3.03 -5.31 1.00
C PRO A 16 -2.62 -3.93 1.53
N LEU A 17 -1.31 -3.66 1.50
CA LEU A 17 -0.72 -2.45 2.07
C LEU A 17 -0.46 -1.40 0.98
N ALA A 18 0.03 -1.85 -0.17
CA ALA A 18 0.41 -0.97 -1.26
C ALA A 18 0.35 -1.66 -2.62
N GLN A 19 0.38 -0.85 -3.66
CA GLN A 19 0.65 -1.28 -5.03
C GLN A 19 2.04 -0.79 -5.45
N LEU A 20 2.71 -1.64 -6.22
CA LEU A 20 3.97 -1.38 -6.89
C LEU A 20 3.74 -1.45 -8.40
N PRO A 21 3.15 -0.40 -9.00
CA PRO A 21 3.11 -0.27 -10.45
C PRO A 21 4.55 -0.17 -10.99
N ASP A 22 4.89 -1.11 -11.86
CA ASP A 22 6.13 -1.12 -12.64
C ASP A 22 5.84 -0.65 -14.07
N ASP A 23 6.38 0.53 -14.41
CA ASP A 23 6.32 1.11 -15.75
C ASP A 23 7.50 0.68 -16.65
N GLY A 24 8.41 -0.18 -16.15
CA GLY A 24 9.61 -0.66 -16.82
C GLY A 24 10.84 0.23 -16.65
N ARG A 25 10.70 1.40 -15.99
CA ARG A 25 11.79 2.33 -15.67
C ARG A 25 11.77 2.75 -14.20
N ASN A 26 10.60 2.83 -13.62
CA ASN A 26 10.33 3.24 -12.26
C ASN A 26 9.41 2.21 -11.60
N LEU A 27 9.73 1.91 -10.34
CA LEU A 27 8.88 1.15 -9.45
C LEU A 27 8.41 2.11 -8.37
N LEU A 28 7.13 2.49 -8.39
CA LEU A 28 6.56 3.42 -7.42
C LEU A 28 5.85 2.66 -6.31
N PHE A 29 6.05 3.05 -5.04
CA PHE A 29 5.30 2.50 -3.91
C PHE A 29 4.09 3.40 -3.62
N GLN A 30 2.88 2.87 -3.79
CA GLN A 30 1.63 3.58 -3.51
C GLN A 30 0.83 2.84 -2.45
N TYR A 31 0.63 3.46 -1.28
CA TYR A 31 -0.27 2.92 -0.26
C TYR A 31 -1.69 2.75 -0.80
N THR A 32 -2.38 1.70 -0.40
CA THR A 32 -3.80 1.57 -0.70
C THR A 32 -4.62 2.46 0.24
N PRO A 33 -5.84 2.87 -0.15
CA PRO A 33 -6.72 3.65 0.72
C PRO A 33 -6.97 2.98 2.07
N GLU A 34 -7.05 1.65 2.09
CA GLU A 34 -7.25 0.87 3.31
C GLU A 34 -6.04 0.94 4.25
N ALA A 35 -4.83 1.07 3.69
CA ALA A 35 -3.59 1.19 4.46
C ALA A 35 -3.37 2.58 5.06
N LEU A 36 -3.97 3.62 4.48
CA LEU A 36 -3.85 5.00 4.97
C LEU A 36 -4.69 5.26 6.23
N GLY A 37 -5.59 4.33 6.58
CA GLY A 37 -6.53 4.49 7.69
C GLY A 37 -7.49 5.67 7.48
N PRO A 38 -8.53 5.83 8.33
CA PRO A 38 -9.19 7.12 8.44
C PRO A 38 -8.10 8.14 8.78
N GLU A 39 -8.02 9.21 8.00
CA GLU A 39 -7.01 10.25 8.12
C GLU A 39 -6.71 10.49 9.60
N LEU A 40 -5.46 10.25 10.00
CA LEU A 40 -4.94 10.74 11.28
C LEU A 40 -5.03 12.27 11.18
N SER A 41 -6.21 12.82 11.45
CA SER A 41 -6.39 14.24 11.69
C SER A 41 -5.35 14.57 12.75
N PRO A 42 -4.38 15.46 12.46
CA PRO A 42 -3.55 15.97 13.53
C PRO A 42 -4.52 16.53 14.58
N ASP A 43 -4.45 16.00 15.81
CA ASP A 43 -5.16 16.61 16.94
C ASP A 43 -4.84 18.11 16.93
N PRO A 44 -5.85 18.98 17.05
CA PRO A 44 -5.71 20.43 16.91
C PRO A 44 -4.75 21.05 17.94
#